data_AF-A0A932VX82-F1
#
_entry.id   AF-A0A932VX82-F1
#
_cell.length_a   1.000
_cell.length_b   1.000
_cell.length_c   1.000
_cell.angle_alpha   90.00
_cell.angle_beta   90.00
_cell.angle_gamma   90.00
#
_symmetry.space_group_name_H-M   'P 1'
#
loop_
_entity.id
_entity.type
_entity.pdbx_description
1 polymer ?
#
loop_
_entity_poly.entity_id
_entity_poly.type
_entity_poly.pdbx_seq_one_letter_code
_entity_poly.pdbx_strand_id
1 'polypeptide(L)'
;MNDLLPLISRHGYTLLAAVCFAEAVGLPLPAALAILTGAAVAAYGNLHIYTVFGVAFLAMLSGDLLLYFMGRVSGWALLGLLCRVSANPETCILRSAEYFYRRGKQTLLFAKFIPGINTMSPPLAGSMKMRLEQFLQFDALGVMFYVGAYSIAGYVFSDALRAITRGVRSAGFAAEVVFGAGLTAYIVYRIWVYRKYRLLDVIPRVPVEELARRRVSEEGRSVLVADVRSHGYYDADSERIAGSVRLEPNNLVEEIKNLPRDQEIYLYCT
;
A
#
# COMPACT_ATOMS: atom_id res chain seq x y z
N MET A 1 -6.07 -41.12 -9.58
CA MET A 1 -6.82 -40.17 -8.72
C MET A 1 -6.66 -40.46 -7.22
N ASN A 2 -6.28 -41.68 -6.81
CA ASN A 2 -6.12 -42.05 -5.39
C ASN A 2 -4.80 -41.60 -4.74
N ASP A 3 -3.78 -41.21 -5.51
CA ASP A 3 -2.50 -40.70 -4.96
C ASP A 3 -2.48 -39.19 -4.71
N LEU A 4 -3.40 -38.43 -5.34
CA LEU A 4 -3.49 -36.97 -5.18
C LEU A 4 -4.17 -36.56 -3.88
N LEU A 5 -5.16 -37.34 -3.43
CA LEU A 5 -5.89 -37.10 -2.17
C LEU A 5 -4.98 -37.11 -0.93
N PRO A 6 -4.13 -38.12 -0.71
CA PRO A 6 -3.19 -38.10 0.43
C PRO A 6 -2.12 -37.03 0.27
N LEU A 7 -1.69 -36.69 -0.96
CA LEU A 7 -0.72 -35.62 -1.20
C LEU A 7 -1.30 -34.23 -0.86
N ILE A 8 -2.56 -33.97 -1.23
CA ILE A 8 -3.29 -32.73 -0.92
C ILE A 8 -3.63 -32.66 0.57
N SER A 9 -3.98 -33.78 1.20
CA SER A 9 -4.19 -33.83 2.65
C SER A 9 -2.90 -33.55 3.42
N ARG A 10 -1.76 -34.06 2.94
CA ARG A 10 -0.45 -33.92 3.59
C ARG A 10 0.24 -32.57 3.33
N HIS A 11 0.06 -31.98 2.14
CA HIS A 11 0.67 -30.69 1.77
C HIS A 11 -0.30 -29.50 1.81
N GLY A 12 -1.61 -29.74 1.93
CA GLY A 12 -2.61 -28.67 1.94
C GLY A 12 -2.43 -27.71 3.12
N TYR A 13 -2.13 -28.25 4.31
CA TYR A 13 -1.87 -27.43 5.49
C TYR A 13 -0.54 -26.68 5.41
N THR A 14 0.52 -27.31 4.89
CA THR A 14 1.83 -26.65 4.77
C THR A 14 1.83 -25.57 3.71
N LEU A 15 1.15 -25.79 2.58
CA LEU A 15 0.98 -24.76 1.55
C LEU A 15 0.15 -23.58 2.07
N LEU A 16 -0.95 -23.86 2.78
CA LEU A 16 -1.75 -22.82 3.43
C LEU A 16 -0.91 -22.00 4.40
N ALA A 17 -0.15 -22.67 5.28
CA ALA A 17 0.74 -22.01 6.22
C ALA A 17 1.76 -21.11 5.50
N ALA A 18 2.43 -21.64 4.46
CA ALA A 18 3.44 -20.92 3.71
C ALA A 18 2.87 -19.67 3.02
N VAL A 19 1.72 -19.79 2.37
CA VAL A 19 1.07 -18.66 1.69
C VAL A 19 0.61 -17.59 2.69
N CYS A 20 -0.05 -17.99 3.77
CA CYS A 20 -0.49 -17.08 4.83
C CYS A 20 0.67 -16.36 5.50
N PHE A 21 1.74 -17.08 5.84
CA PHE A 21 2.93 -16.51 6.44
C PHE A 21 3.64 -15.55 5.48
N ALA A 22 3.81 -15.95 4.22
CA ALA A 22 4.43 -15.12 3.20
C ALA A 22 3.65 -13.82 2.96
N GLU A 23 2.31 -13.87 2.88
CA GLU A 23 1.49 -12.65 2.81
C GLU A 23 1.69 -11.78 4.05
N ALA A 24 1.65 -12.37 5.24
CA ALA A 24 1.80 -11.63 6.49
C ALA A 24 3.18 -10.93 6.61
N VAL A 25 4.24 -11.52 6.05
CA VAL A 25 5.59 -10.90 5.98
C VAL A 25 5.69 -9.84 4.87
N GLY A 26 4.65 -9.66 4.05
CA GLY A 26 4.54 -8.60 3.06
C GLY A 26 4.78 -9.02 1.61
N LEU A 27 4.81 -10.33 1.32
CA LEU A 27 4.79 -10.81 -0.06
C LEU A 27 3.39 -10.65 -0.66
N PRO A 28 3.25 -10.26 -1.93
CA PRO A 28 1.96 -10.04 -2.58
C PRO A 28 1.29 -11.38 -2.97
N LEU A 29 1.01 -12.23 -1.99
CA LEU A 29 0.31 -13.49 -2.16
C LEU A 29 -1.16 -13.37 -1.70
N PRO A 30 -2.10 -14.11 -2.33
CA PRO A 30 -3.51 -14.02 -2.00
C PRO A 30 -3.91 -15.04 -0.92
N ALA A 31 -3.53 -14.85 0.34
CA ALA A 31 -3.89 -15.76 1.43
C ALA A 31 -5.41 -15.83 1.67
N ALA A 32 -6.17 -14.77 1.38
CA ALA A 32 -7.64 -14.84 1.36
C ALA A 32 -8.15 -15.99 0.48
N LEU A 33 -7.57 -16.16 -0.72
CA LEU A 33 -7.92 -17.26 -1.63
C LEU A 33 -7.43 -18.61 -1.09
N ALA A 34 -6.25 -18.66 -0.48
CA ALA A 34 -5.75 -19.89 0.14
C ALA A 34 -6.64 -20.37 1.30
N ILE A 35 -7.10 -19.45 2.16
CA ILE A 35 -8.02 -19.76 3.26
C ILE A 35 -9.39 -20.19 2.72
N LEU A 36 -9.95 -19.46 1.74
CA LEU A 36 -11.21 -19.81 1.09
C LEU A 36 -11.16 -21.23 0.49
N THR A 37 -10.11 -21.54 -0.26
CA THR A 37 -9.94 -22.86 -0.89
C THR A 37 -9.68 -23.96 0.13
N GLY A 38 -8.85 -23.71 1.15
CA GLY A 38 -8.61 -24.65 2.24
C GLY A 38 -9.90 -25.00 2.99
N ALA A 39 -10.74 -24.01 3.28
CA ALA A 39 -12.03 -24.21 3.94
C ALA A 39 -13.06 -24.89 3.04
N ALA A 40 -13.09 -24.59 1.73
CA ALA A 40 -13.94 -25.30 0.78
C ALA A 40 -13.54 -26.78 0.65
N VAL A 41 -12.23 -27.09 0.62
CA VAL A 41 -11.73 -28.46 0.62
C VAL A 41 -12.07 -29.18 1.94
N ALA A 42 -12.08 -28.46 3.05
CA ALA A 42 -12.50 -28.99 4.35
C ALA A 42 -14.00 -29.35 4.38
N ALA A 43 -14.86 -28.59 3.70
CA ALA A 43 -16.29 -28.92 3.58
C ALA A 43 -16.56 -30.26 2.90
N TYR A 44 -15.65 -30.71 2.02
CA TYR A 44 -15.73 -32.01 1.36
C TYR A 44 -15.03 -33.16 2.14
N GLY A 45 -14.58 -32.90 3.37
CA GLY A 45 -14.00 -33.91 4.26
C GLY A 45 -12.53 -34.25 4.02
N ASN A 46 -11.84 -33.54 3.10
CA ASN A 46 -10.42 -33.81 2.80
C ASN A 46 -9.44 -33.10 3.75
N LEU A 47 -9.90 -32.02 4.38
CA LEU A 47 -9.18 -31.29 5.42
C LEU A 47 -10.11 -31.07 6.61
N HIS A 48 -9.53 -30.83 7.77
CA HIS A 48 -10.26 -30.53 8.99
C HIS A 48 -10.33 -29.03 9.19
N ILE A 49 -11.54 -28.46 9.28
CA ILE A 49 -11.76 -27.01 9.28
C ILE A 49 -11.05 -26.31 10.44
N TYR A 50 -11.03 -26.93 11.63
CA TYR A 50 -10.34 -26.37 12.79
C TYR A 50 -8.82 -26.32 12.59
N THR A 51 -8.27 -27.28 11.84
CA THR A 51 -6.84 -27.32 11.52
C THR A 51 -6.51 -26.27 10.45
N VAL A 52 -7.36 -26.09 9.44
CA VAL A 52 -7.23 -25.00 8.45
C VAL A 52 -7.22 -23.65 9.15
N PHE A 53 -8.20 -23.41 10.03
CA PHE A 53 -8.31 -22.18 10.80
C PHE A 53 -7.08 -21.96 11.69
N GLY A 54 -6.69 -22.95 12.49
CA GLY A 54 -5.57 -22.84 13.42
C GLY A 54 -4.23 -22.60 12.71
N VAL A 55 -3.98 -23.31 11.61
CA VAL A 55 -2.76 -23.15 10.82
C VAL A 55 -2.70 -21.77 10.16
N ALA A 56 -3.78 -21.32 9.52
CA ALA A 56 -3.82 -19.99 8.92
C ALA A 56 -3.64 -18.89 9.98
N PHE A 57 -4.33 -19.02 11.12
CA PHE A 57 -4.24 -18.09 12.23
C PHE A 57 -2.81 -17.96 12.76
N LEU A 58 -2.17 -19.09 13.09
CA LEU A 58 -0.80 -19.08 13.63
C LEU A 58 0.22 -18.58 12.59
N ALA A 59 0.07 -18.98 11.33
CA ALA A 59 0.95 -18.55 10.26
C ALA A 59 0.90 -17.02 10.08
N MET A 60 -0.30 -16.44 9.99
CA MET A 60 -0.44 -14.99 9.86
C MET A 60 0.11 -14.26 11.09
N LEU A 61 -0.33 -14.65 12.29
CA LEU A 61 0.09 -14.02 13.55
C LEU A 61 1.62 -14.04 13.73
N SER A 62 2.29 -15.13 13.32
CA SER A 62 3.75 -15.23 13.38
C SER A 62 4.46 -14.30 12.39
N GLY A 63 3.91 -14.11 11.18
CA GLY A 63 4.43 -13.16 10.20
C GLY A 63 4.24 -11.71 10.64
N ASP A 64 3.07 -11.38 11.19
CA ASP A 64 2.80 -10.05 11.74
C ASP A 64 3.73 -9.72 12.92
N LEU A 65 3.95 -10.70 13.80
CA LEU A 65 4.86 -10.56 14.93
C LEU A 65 6.31 -10.31 14.48
N LEU A 66 6.76 -10.99 13.43
CA LEU A 66 8.07 -10.77 12.82
C LEU A 66 8.20 -9.33 12.32
N LEU A 67 7.22 -8.82 11.57
CA LEU A 67 7.22 -7.44 11.09
C LEU A 67 7.12 -6.41 12.23
N TYR A 68 6.36 -6.71 13.29
CA TYR A 68 6.29 -5.89 14.49
C TYR A 68 7.66 -5.74 15.17
N PHE A 69 8.38 -6.84 15.37
CA PHE A 69 9.72 -6.77 15.95
C PHE A 69 10.72 -6.07 15.03
N MET A 70 10.65 -6.34 13.72
CA MET A 70 11.48 -5.63 12.75
C MET A 70 11.23 -4.12 12.77
N GLY A 71 9.96 -3.69 12.87
CA GLY A 71 9.57 -2.29 13.01
C GLY A 71 10.01 -1.67 14.34
N ARG A 72 10.00 -2.45 15.43
CA ARG A 72 10.45 -2.01 16.75
C ARG A 72 11.96 -1.76 16.81
N VAL A 73 12.75 -2.59 16.12
CA VAL A 73 14.22 -2.46 16.06
C VAL A 73 14.65 -1.42 15.03
N SER A 74 14.06 -1.43 13.84
CA SER A 74 14.50 -0.61 12.71
C SER A 74 13.85 0.78 12.65
N GLY A 75 12.78 1.01 13.41
CA GLY A 75 12.05 2.29 13.43
C GLY A 75 11.56 2.69 12.04
N TRP A 76 11.80 3.95 11.66
CA TRP A 76 11.36 4.52 10.38
C TRP A 76 12.14 4.01 9.15
N ALA A 77 13.29 3.34 9.34
CA ALA A 77 14.12 2.85 8.24
C ALA A 77 13.44 1.71 7.44
N LEU A 78 12.74 0.81 8.15
CA LEU A 78 11.95 -0.26 7.52
C LEU A 78 10.75 0.30 6.75
N LEU A 79 10.13 1.35 7.29
CA LEU A 79 9.02 2.04 6.63
C LEU A 79 9.48 2.72 5.34
N GLY A 80 10.67 3.34 5.35
CA GLY A 80 11.30 3.89 4.14
C GLY A 80 11.60 2.84 3.06
N LEU A 81 12.04 1.63 3.46
CA LEU A 81 12.28 0.51 2.53
C LEU A 81 10.97 0.00 1.91
N LEU A 82 9.94 -0.24 2.73
CA LEU A 82 8.63 -0.71 2.28
C LEU A 82 7.92 0.35 1.42
N CYS A 83 8.05 1.63 1.74
CA CYS A 83 7.49 2.73 0.95
C CYS A 83 8.25 2.97 -0.36
N ARG A 84 9.53 2.58 -0.48
CA ARG A 84 10.28 2.61 -1.74
C ARG A 84 9.80 1.54 -2.74
N VAL A 85 9.20 0.46 -2.25
CA VAL A 85 8.52 -0.57 -3.07
C VAL A 85 7.08 -0.15 -3.43
N SER A 86 6.48 0.75 -2.64
CA SER A 86 5.14 1.29 -2.90
C SER A 86 5.15 2.39 -3.97
N ALA A 87 4.07 2.48 -4.76
CA ALA A 87 3.98 3.35 -5.92
C ALA A 87 4.00 4.87 -5.62
N ASN A 88 3.89 5.28 -4.35
CA ASN A 88 3.98 6.68 -3.90
C ASN A 88 4.61 6.76 -2.48
N PRO A 89 5.93 7.01 -2.37
CA PRO A 89 6.67 6.89 -1.10
C PRO A 89 6.30 7.91 -0.02
N GLU A 90 6.02 9.17 -0.39
CA GLU A 90 5.81 10.26 0.58
C GLU A 90 4.40 10.25 1.20
N THR A 91 3.38 9.90 0.43
CA THR A 91 1.99 9.82 0.92
C THR A 91 1.73 8.56 1.75
N CYS A 92 2.50 7.49 1.50
CA CYS A 92 2.34 6.19 2.17
C CYS A 92 2.72 6.26 3.66
N ILE A 93 3.78 7.00 3.98
CA ILE A 93 4.29 7.14 5.35
C ILE A 93 3.38 8.05 6.18
N LEU A 94 3.10 9.26 5.69
CA LEU A 94 2.40 10.29 6.47
C LEU A 94 0.93 9.96 6.72
N ARG A 95 0.19 9.48 5.71
CA ARG A 95 -1.23 9.12 5.89
C ARG A 95 -1.38 7.90 6.80
N SER A 96 -0.59 6.85 6.58
CA SER A 96 -0.69 5.63 7.38
C SER A 96 -0.31 5.89 8.84
N ALA A 97 0.73 6.70 9.07
CA ALA A 97 1.10 7.16 10.41
C ALA A 97 0.00 7.98 11.06
N GLU A 98 -0.62 8.94 10.36
CA GLU A 98 -1.68 9.78 10.94
C GLU A 98 -2.97 9.01 11.27
N TYR A 99 -3.39 8.08 10.41
CA TYR A 99 -4.51 7.17 10.69
C TYR A 99 -4.22 6.26 11.90
N PHE A 100 -2.99 5.75 12.01
CA PHE A 100 -2.57 4.92 13.13
C PHE A 100 -2.37 5.75 14.41
N TYR A 101 -1.98 7.02 14.31
CA TYR A 101 -1.83 7.91 15.46
C TYR A 101 -3.18 8.25 16.09
N ARG A 102 -4.22 8.47 15.26
CA ARG A 102 -5.57 8.80 15.75
C ARG A 102 -6.38 7.59 16.22
N ARG A 103 -6.20 6.40 15.62
CA ARG A 103 -7.03 5.21 15.91
C ARG A 103 -6.27 3.87 15.99
N GLY A 104 -4.95 3.87 16.11
CA GLY A 104 -4.07 2.73 15.82
C GLY A 104 -4.46 1.38 16.41
N LYS A 105 -5.04 1.35 17.62
CA LYS A 105 -5.56 0.12 18.24
C LYS A 105 -6.71 -0.50 17.44
N GLN A 106 -7.67 0.33 17.00
CA GLN A 106 -8.80 -0.10 16.19
C GLN A 106 -8.39 -0.40 14.75
N THR A 107 -7.38 0.31 14.24
CA THR A 107 -6.84 0.07 12.90
C THR A 107 -6.33 -1.36 12.76
N LEU A 108 -5.62 -1.90 13.76
CA LEU A 108 -5.13 -3.29 13.74
C LEU A 108 -6.24 -4.33 13.57
N LEU A 109 -7.43 -4.07 14.09
CA LEU A 109 -8.56 -5.00 14.02
C LEU A 109 -9.08 -5.17 12.59
N PHE A 110 -9.08 -4.09 11.80
CA PHE A 110 -9.65 -4.06 10.45
C PHE A 110 -8.59 -3.97 9.33
N ALA A 111 -7.33 -3.71 9.69
CA ALA A 111 -6.22 -3.50 8.75
C ALA A 111 -6.10 -4.65 7.75
N LYS A 112 -6.35 -5.89 8.19
CA LYS A 112 -6.21 -7.10 7.37
C LYS A 112 -7.16 -7.15 6.18
N PHE A 113 -8.31 -6.49 6.25
CA PHE A 113 -9.26 -6.44 5.14
C PHE A 113 -8.89 -5.41 4.08
N ILE A 114 -7.91 -4.55 4.35
CA ILE A 114 -7.51 -3.47 3.45
C ILE A 114 -6.08 -3.75 2.95
N PRO A 115 -5.92 -4.13 1.67
CA PRO A 115 -4.61 -4.38 1.09
C PRO A 115 -3.68 -3.17 1.27
N GLY A 116 -2.44 -3.43 1.68
CA GLY A 116 -1.43 -2.41 1.93
C GLY A 116 -1.47 -1.82 3.34
N ILE A 117 -2.64 -1.72 3.99
CA ILE A 117 -2.70 -1.38 5.42
C ILE A 117 -2.28 -2.60 6.25
N ASN A 118 -2.71 -3.80 5.85
CA ASN A 118 -2.38 -5.05 6.51
C ASN A 118 -0.87 -5.27 6.71
N THR A 119 -0.06 -5.03 5.67
CA THR A 119 1.40 -5.19 5.72
C THR A 119 2.09 -4.07 6.48
N MET A 120 1.53 -2.86 6.46
CA MET A 120 2.12 -1.68 7.10
C MET A 120 1.77 -1.57 8.59
N SER A 121 0.66 -2.16 9.04
CA SER A 121 0.22 -1.99 10.42
C SER A 121 1.12 -2.64 11.48
N PRO A 122 1.62 -3.89 11.32
CA PRO A 122 2.54 -4.48 12.30
C PRO A 122 3.85 -3.71 12.49
N PRO A 123 4.62 -3.35 11.42
CA PRO A 123 5.87 -2.62 11.60
C PRO A 123 5.65 -1.21 12.14
N LEU A 124 4.52 -0.56 11.81
CA LEU A 124 4.14 0.75 12.36
C LEU A 124 3.80 0.68 13.86
N ALA A 125 3.08 -0.36 14.30
CA ALA A 125 2.84 -0.60 15.72
C ALA A 125 4.16 -0.83 16.49
N GLY A 126 5.09 -1.54 15.87
CA GLY A 126 6.44 -1.76 16.40
C GLY A 126 7.25 -0.47 16.52
N SER A 127 7.31 0.34 15.47
CA SER A 127 8.08 1.58 15.43
C SER A 127 7.56 2.63 16.42
N MET A 128 6.25 2.64 16.68
CA MET A 128 5.60 3.46 17.71
C MET A 128 5.77 2.93 19.13
N LYS A 129 6.56 1.86 19.33
CA LYS A 129 6.81 1.22 20.64
C LYS A 129 5.53 0.81 21.38
N MET A 130 4.50 0.37 20.66
CA MET A 130 3.31 -0.22 21.26
C MET A 130 3.71 -1.37 22.21
N ARG A 131 2.92 -1.64 23.26
CA ARG A 131 3.18 -2.78 24.14
C ARG A 131 2.89 -4.07 23.37
N LEU A 132 3.77 -5.07 23.48
CA LEU A 132 3.63 -6.34 22.73
C LEU A 132 2.30 -7.03 23.02
N GLU A 133 1.90 -7.10 24.29
CA GLU A 133 0.62 -7.70 24.70
C GLU A 133 -0.57 -7.03 24.01
N GLN A 134 -0.51 -5.70 23.92
CA GLN A 134 -1.57 -4.92 23.32
C GLN A 134 -1.61 -5.14 21.80
N PHE A 135 -0.45 -5.15 21.13
CA PHE A 135 -0.36 -5.46 19.72
C PHE A 135 -0.94 -6.86 19.45
N LEU A 136 -0.49 -7.86 20.21
CA LEU A 136 -0.91 -9.24 20.05
C LEU A 136 -2.42 -9.40 20.27
N GLN A 137 -3.03 -8.71 21.24
CA GLN A 137 -4.48 -8.77 21.46
C GLN A 137 -5.27 -8.24 20.25
N PHE A 138 -4.94 -7.04 19.77
CA PHE A 138 -5.67 -6.44 18.65
C PHE A 138 -5.40 -7.16 17.32
N ASP A 139 -4.15 -7.54 17.08
CA ASP A 139 -3.76 -8.27 15.87
C ASP A 139 -4.35 -9.68 15.87
N ALA A 140 -4.27 -10.43 16.97
CA ALA A 140 -4.90 -11.75 17.07
C ALA A 140 -6.41 -11.68 16.85
N LEU A 141 -7.11 -10.69 17.41
CA LEU A 141 -8.54 -10.49 17.11
C LEU A 141 -8.77 -10.19 15.63
N GLY A 142 -7.93 -9.35 15.02
CA GLY A 142 -7.98 -9.05 13.59
C GLY A 142 -7.74 -10.28 12.71
N VAL A 143 -6.71 -11.08 13.00
CA VAL A 143 -6.43 -12.36 12.32
C VAL A 143 -7.62 -13.30 12.49
N MET A 144 -8.16 -13.41 13.70
CA MET A 144 -9.30 -14.27 14.01
C MET A 144 -10.53 -13.90 13.17
N PHE A 145 -10.86 -12.61 13.08
CA PHE A 145 -11.97 -12.15 12.24
C PHE A 145 -11.71 -12.37 10.75
N TYR A 146 -10.49 -12.09 10.29
CA TYR A 146 -10.11 -12.28 8.90
C TYR A 146 -10.17 -13.76 8.49
N VAL A 147 -9.44 -14.63 9.18
CA VAL A 147 -9.41 -16.07 8.93
C VAL A 147 -10.80 -16.67 9.12
N GLY A 148 -11.54 -16.24 10.15
CA GLY A 148 -12.90 -16.70 10.40
C GLY A 148 -13.85 -16.35 9.27
N ALA A 149 -13.85 -15.10 8.80
CA ALA A 149 -14.71 -14.66 7.71
C ALA A 149 -14.45 -15.47 6.42
N TYR A 150 -13.18 -15.60 6.02
CA TYR A 150 -12.83 -16.36 4.81
C TYR A 150 -13.01 -17.87 4.98
N SER A 151 -12.79 -18.42 6.18
CA SER A 151 -13.03 -19.85 6.44
C SER A 151 -14.52 -20.18 6.39
N ILE A 152 -15.38 -19.37 7.03
CA ILE A 152 -16.83 -19.55 6.99
C ILE A 152 -17.33 -19.41 5.56
N ALA A 153 -16.89 -18.37 4.84
CA ALA A 153 -17.27 -18.17 3.45
C ALA A 153 -16.85 -19.35 2.57
N GLY A 154 -15.61 -19.84 2.71
CA GLY A 154 -15.12 -20.98 1.92
C GLY A 154 -15.86 -22.28 2.24
N TYR A 155 -16.19 -22.51 3.51
CA TYR A 155 -16.90 -23.70 3.94
C TYR A 155 -18.36 -23.72 3.46
N VAL A 156 -19.10 -22.62 3.67
CA VAL A 156 -20.52 -22.48 3.33
C VAL A 156 -20.74 -22.39 1.82
N PHE A 157 -19.91 -21.62 1.11
CA PHE A 157 -20.04 -21.42 -0.35
C PHE A 157 -19.16 -22.39 -1.16
N SER A 158 -18.78 -23.53 -0.58
CA SER A 158 -17.90 -24.54 -1.20
C SER A 158 -18.41 -25.02 -2.57
N ASP A 159 -19.73 -25.22 -2.72
CA ASP A 159 -20.34 -25.65 -3.98
C ASP A 159 -20.29 -24.58 -5.08
N ALA A 160 -20.48 -23.31 -4.72
CA ALA A 160 -20.35 -22.18 -5.65
C ALA A 160 -18.89 -22.01 -6.10
N LEU A 161 -17.94 -22.11 -5.17
CA LEU A 161 -16.50 -22.14 -5.47
C LEU A 161 -16.13 -23.30 -6.41
N ARG A 162 -16.75 -24.46 -6.24
CA ARG A 162 -16.57 -25.62 -7.13
C ARG A 162 -17.19 -25.40 -8.52
N ALA A 163 -18.30 -24.69 -8.62
CA ALA A 163 -18.90 -24.33 -9.90
C ALA A 163 -18.03 -23.30 -10.65
N ILE A 164 -17.52 -22.29 -9.95
CA ILE A 164 -16.59 -21.29 -10.50
C ILE A 164 -15.30 -21.96 -10.97
N THR A 165 -14.67 -22.80 -10.14
CA THR A 165 -13.43 -23.50 -10.54
C THR A 165 -13.63 -24.47 -11.69
N ARG A 166 -14.78 -25.15 -11.78
CA ARG A 166 -15.14 -25.97 -12.96
C ARG A 166 -15.34 -25.10 -14.21
N GLY A 167 -16.03 -23.97 -14.08
CA GLY A 167 -16.23 -23.00 -15.16
C GLY A 167 -14.92 -22.39 -15.66
N VAL A 168 -14.04 -22.00 -14.72
CA VAL A 168 -12.68 -21.53 -15.01
C VAL A 168 -11.87 -22.64 -15.67
N ARG A 169 -12.01 -23.92 -15.29
CA ARG A 169 -11.28 -25.02 -15.94
C ARG A 169 -11.79 -25.33 -17.35
N SER A 170 -13.09 -25.16 -17.62
CA SER A 170 -13.65 -25.25 -18.97
C SER A 170 -13.31 -24.04 -19.85
N ALA A 171 -13.03 -22.89 -19.23
CA ALA A 171 -12.64 -21.64 -19.90
C ALA A 171 -11.17 -21.26 -19.62
N GLY A 172 -10.32 -22.23 -19.23
CA GLY A 172 -9.03 -21.97 -18.57
C GLY A 172 -8.10 -21.10 -19.41
N PHE A 173 -8.04 -21.40 -20.71
CA PHE A 173 -7.26 -20.61 -21.65
C PHE A 173 -7.80 -19.17 -21.79
N ALA A 174 -9.13 -18.99 -21.84
CA ALA A 174 -9.73 -17.66 -21.98
C ALA A 174 -9.54 -16.82 -20.71
N ALA A 175 -9.66 -17.41 -19.53
CA ALA A 175 -9.42 -16.72 -18.26
C ALA A 175 -7.95 -16.32 -18.10
N GLU A 176 -7.01 -17.21 -18.45
CA GLU A 176 -5.57 -16.92 -18.45
C GLU A 176 -5.22 -15.81 -19.45
N VAL A 177 -5.78 -15.86 -20.66
CA VAL A 177 -5.55 -14.83 -21.69
C VAL A 177 -6.10 -13.47 -21.24
N VAL A 178 -7.30 -13.41 -20.66
CA VAL A 178 -7.89 -12.15 -20.18
C VAL A 178 -7.08 -11.58 -19.01
N PHE A 179 -6.69 -12.42 -18.06
CA PHE A 179 -5.90 -11.97 -16.91
C PHE A 179 -4.48 -11.54 -17.32
N GLY A 180 -3.83 -12.30 -18.21
CA GLY A 180 -2.54 -11.97 -18.79
C GLY A 180 -2.58 -10.69 -19.62
N ALA A 181 -3.63 -10.50 -20.43
CA ALA A 181 -3.85 -9.28 -21.20
C ALA A 181 -4.09 -8.08 -20.28
N GLY A 182 -4.88 -8.24 -19.22
CA GLY A 182 -5.14 -7.18 -18.23
C GLY A 182 -3.87 -6.76 -17.48
N LEU A 183 -3.07 -7.72 -17.03
CA LEU A 183 -1.79 -7.45 -16.37
C LEU A 183 -0.80 -6.75 -17.32
N THR A 184 -0.71 -7.23 -18.57
CA THR A 184 0.15 -6.63 -19.59
C THR A 184 -0.29 -5.21 -19.91
N ALA A 185 -1.60 -4.98 -20.10
CA ALA A 185 -2.14 -3.64 -20.33
C ALA A 185 -1.86 -2.70 -19.15
N TYR A 186 -1.97 -3.19 -17.91
CA TYR A 186 -1.63 -2.40 -16.72
C TYR A 186 -0.14 -2.06 -16.66
N ILE A 187 0.75 -3.01 -16.94
CA ILE A 187 2.20 -2.76 -16.98
C ILE A 187 2.54 -1.76 -18.08
N VAL A 188 1.98 -1.92 -19.28
CA VAL A 188 2.16 -0.98 -20.40
C VAL A 188 1.64 0.40 -20.04
N TYR A 189 0.45 0.50 -19.43
CA TYR A 189 -0.09 1.76 -18.93
C TYR A 189 0.86 2.41 -17.91
N ARG A 190 1.38 1.65 -16.95
CA ARG A 190 2.34 2.14 -15.94
C ARG A 190 3.64 2.62 -16.58
N ILE A 191 4.19 1.90 -17.55
CA ILE A 191 5.39 2.29 -18.30
C ILE A 191 5.11 3.54 -19.13
N TRP A 192 3.95 3.62 -19.79
CA TRP A 192 3.55 4.78 -20.59
C TRP A 192 3.40 6.03 -19.73
N VAL A 193 2.69 5.91 -18.60
CA VAL A 193 2.61 6.96 -17.57
C VAL A 193 4.01 7.39 -17.15
N TYR A 194 4.86 6.44 -16.74
CA TYR A 194 6.23 6.75 -16.32
C TYR A 194 7.02 7.49 -17.40
N ARG A 195 7.00 7.01 -18.65
CA ARG A 195 7.69 7.66 -19.79
C ARG A 195 7.12 9.02 -20.13
N LYS A 196 5.78 9.19 -20.08
CA LYS A 196 5.10 10.46 -20.33
C LYS A 196 5.50 11.51 -19.29
N TYR A 197 5.54 11.14 -18.02
CA TYR A 197 5.94 12.06 -16.95
C TYR A 197 7.46 12.27 -16.88
N ARG A 198 8.28 11.32 -17.35
CA ARG A 198 9.74 11.52 -17.49
C ARG A 198 10.13 12.61 -18.50
N LEU A 199 9.26 12.91 -19.46
CA LEU A 199 9.49 14.01 -20.41
C LEU A 199 9.24 15.40 -19.77
N LEU A 200 8.57 15.45 -18.62
CA LEU A 200 8.32 16.67 -17.85
C LEU A 200 9.41 16.96 -16.80
N ASP A 201 10.38 16.05 -16.62
CA ASP A 201 11.47 16.20 -15.64
C ASP A 201 12.54 17.22 -16.06
N VAL A 202 12.53 17.66 -17.31
CA VAL A 202 13.43 18.73 -17.77
C VAL A 202 12.79 20.07 -17.44
N ILE A 203 12.77 20.41 -16.15
CA ILE A 203 12.38 21.74 -15.69
C ILE A 203 13.60 22.65 -15.84
N PRO A 204 13.55 23.67 -16.72
CA PRO A 204 14.66 24.61 -16.87
C PRO A 204 14.88 25.34 -15.55
N ARG A 205 16.11 25.31 -15.04
CA ARG A 205 16.52 26.02 -13.83
C ARG A 205 17.16 27.34 -14.21
N VAL A 206 16.81 28.40 -13.48
CA VAL A 206 17.35 29.74 -13.70
C VAL A 206 18.20 30.15 -12.49
N PRO A 207 19.44 30.64 -12.68
CA PRO A 207 20.26 31.18 -11.61
C PRO A 207 19.59 32.37 -10.92
N VAL A 208 19.80 32.52 -9.61
CA VAL A 208 19.18 33.57 -8.80
C VAL A 208 19.58 34.97 -9.29
N GLU A 209 20.81 35.14 -9.74
CA GLU A 209 21.35 36.39 -10.27
C GLU A 209 20.69 36.80 -11.58
N GLU A 210 20.29 35.83 -12.39
CA GLU A 210 19.56 36.08 -13.62
C GLU A 210 18.12 36.52 -13.32
N LEU A 211 17.44 35.84 -12.40
CA LEU A 211 16.10 36.23 -11.94
C LEU A 211 16.10 37.64 -11.34
N ALA A 212 17.10 37.97 -10.51
CA ALA A 212 17.24 39.30 -9.92
C ALA A 212 17.41 40.40 -10.99
N ARG A 213 18.22 40.14 -12.03
CA ARG A 213 18.40 41.09 -13.15
C ARG A 213 17.13 41.29 -13.96
N ARG A 214 16.42 40.21 -14.30
CA ARG A 214 15.14 40.29 -15.05
C ARG A 214 14.09 41.10 -14.30
N ARG A 215 14.02 40.94 -12.98
CA ARG A 215 13.10 41.68 -12.12
C ARG A 215 13.36 43.19 -12.06
N VAL A 216 14.61 43.61 -12.23
CA VAL A 216 15.02 45.03 -12.25
C VAL A 216 14.91 45.63 -13.66
N SER A 217 15.05 44.80 -14.70
CA SER A 217 15.20 45.26 -16.09
C SER A 217 13.89 45.38 -16.88
N GLU A 218 12.77 44.79 -16.43
CA GLU A 218 11.50 44.82 -17.19
C GLU A 218 10.48 45.82 -16.61
N GLU A 219 10.42 47.02 -17.19
CA GLU A 219 9.32 47.99 -17.00
C GLU A 219 8.00 47.59 -17.72
N GLY A 220 7.80 46.30 -18.08
CA GLY A 220 6.63 45.93 -18.90
C GLY A 220 6.18 44.47 -18.91
N ARG A 221 6.89 43.54 -18.28
CA ARG A 221 6.42 42.17 -18.04
C ARG A 221 6.57 41.84 -16.57
N SER A 222 5.44 41.68 -15.88
CA SER A 222 5.43 41.35 -14.46
C SER A 222 5.86 39.90 -14.27
N VAL A 223 7.01 39.69 -13.65
CA VAL A 223 7.51 38.37 -13.23
C VAL A 223 6.83 37.95 -11.93
N LEU A 224 6.24 36.77 -11.89
CA LEU A 224 5.66 36.18 -10.68
C LEU A 224 6.65 35.18 -10.06
N VAL A 225 7.03 35.42 -8.82
CA VAL A 225 7.83 34.46 -8.05
C VAL A 225 6.89 33.73 -7.09
N ALA A 226 6.87 32.40 -7.12
CA ALA A 226 6.01 31.61 -6.25
C ALA A 226 6.79 30.63 -5.36
N ASP A 227 6.44 30.65 -4.08
CA ASP A 227 6.99 29.81 -3.01
C ASP A 227 6.15 28.53 -2.90
N VAL A 228 6.76 27.38 -3.24
CA VAL A 228 6.10 26.05 -3.17
C VAL A 228 6.62 25.22 -1.99
N ARG A 229 7.22 25.85 -0.96
CA ARG A 229 7.69 25.12 0.23
C ARG A 229 6.52 24.55 1.04
N SER A 230 6.55 23.24 1.27
CA SER A 230 5.58 22.53 2.11
C SER A 230 5.81 22.73 3.61
N HIS A 231 7.04 23.07 4.01
CA HIS A 231 7.45 23.26 5.41
C HIS A 231 8.21 24.57 5.58
N GLY A 232 8.06 25.18 6.76
CA GLY A 232 8.77 26.40 7.12
C GLY A 232 8.18 27.69 6.57
N TYR A 233 7.16 27.64 5.70
CA TYR A 233 6.55 28.86 5.19
C TYR A 233 5.93 29.70 6.33
N TYR A 234 5.24 29.10 7.30
CA TYR A 234 4.57 29.85 8.38
C TYR A 234 5.48 30.16 9.58
N ASP A 235 6.76 29.80 9.52
CA ASP A 235 7.68 30.04 10.63
C ASP A 235 8.03 31.53 10.72
N ALA A 236 8.06 32.06 11.94
CA ALA A 236 8.26 33.49 12.19
C ALA A 236 9.63 33.99 11.67
N ASP A 237 10.64 33.12 11.68
CA ASP A 237 12.01 33.44 11.24
C ASP A 237 12.26 33.07 9.76
N SER A 238 11.22 32.71 9.00
CA SER A 238 11.40 32.29 7.60
C SER A 238 11.66 33.48 6.67
N GLU A 239 12.86 33.52 6.10
CA GLU A 239 13.16 34.45 5.01
C GLU A 239 12.42 34.03 3.73
N ARG A 240 11.98 35.04 2.97
CA ARG A 240 11.23 34.86 1.71
C ARG A 240 11.74 35.85 0.68
N ILE A 241 11.67 35.46 -0.59
CA ILE A 241 11.94 36.38 -1.69
C ILE A 241 10.86 37.45 -1.68
N ALA A 242 11.26 38.73 -1.67
CA ALA A 242 10.32 39.85 -1.61
C ALA A 242 9.26 39.77 -2.73
N GLY A 243 7.99 39.96 -2.37
CA GLY A 243 6.86 39.91 -3.32
C GLY A 243 6.59 38.52 -3.91
N SER A 244 7.08 37.44 -3.29
CA SER A 244 6.65 36.09 -3.68
C SER A 244 5.23 35.77 -3.22
N VAL A 245 4.53 34.96 -4.00
CA VAL A 245 3.19 34.44 -3.68
C VAL A 245 3.33 33.00 -3.22
N ARG A 246 2.58 32.59 -2.18
CA ARG A 246 2.53 31.19 -1.77
C ARG A 246 1.75 30.39 -2.80
N LEU A 247 2.31 29.26 -3.21
CA LEU A 247 1.59 28.18 -3.89
C LEU A 247 1.53 26.95 -2.98
N GLU A 248 0.37 26.66 -2.41
CA GLU A 248 0.15 25.50 -1.53
C GLU A 248 0.23 24.20 -2.33
N PRO A 249 1.25 23.33 -2.09
CA PRO A 249 1.41 22.10 -2.87
C PRO A 249 0.22 21.15 -2.75
N ASN A 250 -0.46 21.17 -1.59
CA ASN A 250 -1.62 20.33 -1.31
C ASN A 250 -2.92 20.81 -1.97
N ASN A 251 -2.97 22.07 -2.45
CA ASN A 251 -4.15 22.66 -3.09
C ASN A 251 -3.83 23.21 -4.49
N LEU A 252 -2.74 22.73 -5.10
CA LEU A 252 -2.15 23.29 -6.32
C LEU A 252 -3.14 23.37 -7.50
N VAL A 253 -4.07 22.41 -7.61
CA VAL A 253 -5.06 22.37 -8.71
C VAL A 253 -6.02 23.56 -8.68
N GLU A 254 -6.41 24.04 -7.50
CA GLU A 254 -7.25 25.22 -7.37
C GLU A 254 -6.42 26.50 -7.50
N GLU A 255 -5.21 26.53 -6.93
CA GLU A 255 -4.37 27.72 -6.97
C GLU A 255 -3.85 28.04 -8.37
N ILE A 256 -3.55 27.03 -9.20
CA ILE A 256 -3.14 27.23 -10.60
C ILE A 256 -4.23 27.97 -11.40
N LYS A 257 -5.51 27.80 -11.07
CA LYS A 257 -6.60 28.49 -11.81
C LYS A 257 -6.56 30.01 -11.63
N ASN A 258 -6.01 30.47 -10.52
CA ASN A 258 -5.93 31.88 -10.17
C ASN A 258 -4.60 32.52 -10.60
N LEU A 259 -3.68 31.74 -11.18
CA LEU A 259 -2.40 32.27 -11.64
C LEU A 259 -2.57 33.09 -12.93
N PRO A 260 -1.88 34.24 -13.04
CA PRO A 260 -1.87 35.03 -14.26
C PRO A 260 -1.24 34.22 -15.40
N ARG A 261 -1.89 34.21 -16.57
CA ARG A 261 -1.45 33.44 -17.75
C ARG A 261 -0.51 34.22 -18.68
N ASP A 262 -0.42 35.52 -18.45
CA ASP A 262 0.35 36.50 -19.20
C ASP A 262 1.72 36.81 -18.57
N GLN A 263 2.05 36.16 -17.45
CA GLN A 263 3.27 36.38 -16.67
C GLN A 263 4.20 35.16 -16.72
N GLU A 264 5.50 35.41 -16.67
CA GLU A 264 6.48 34.34 -16.43
C GLU A 264 6.48 33.97 -14.93
N ILE A 265 6.31 32.68 -14.64
CA ILE A 265 6.20 32.15 -13.28
C ILE A 265 7.49 31.41 -12.92
N TYR A 266 8.13 31.86 -11.86
CA TYR A 266 9.33 31.25 -11.30
C TYR A 266 8.99 30.57 -9.97
N LEU A 267 9.22 29.27 -9.90
CA LEU A 267 8.97 28.48 -8.70
C LEU A 267 10.27 28.35 -7.89
N TYR A 268 10.18 28.49 -6.58
CA TYR A 268 11.27 28.13 -5.67
C TYR A 268 10.77 27.26 -4.53
N CYS A 269 11.63 26.34 -4.10
CA CYS A 269 11.46 25.52 -2.90
C CYS A 269 12.71 25.66 -2.02
N THR A 270 12.74 24.90 -0.92
CA THR A 270 13.94 24.75 -0.07
C THR A 270 15.03 23.98 -0.79
#